data_AF-A0A1L5FGR5-F1
#
_entry.id   AF-A0A1L5FGR5-F1
#
_cell.length_a   1.000
_cell.length_b   1.000
_cell.length_c   1.000
_cell.angle_alpha   90.00
_cell.angle_beta   90.00
_cell.angle_gamma   90.00
#
_symmetry.space_group_name_H-M   'P 1'
#
loop_
_entity.id
_entity.type
_entity.pdbx_description
1 polymer ?
#
loop_
_entity_poly.entity_id
_entity_poly.type
_entity_poly.pdbx_seq_one_letter_code
_entity_poly.pdbx_strand_id
1 'polypeptide(L)'
;MKSIYLLGLCCLFGNAHAGLNVIADLGGEPAAPYFDGINNQPNEFESPNPPEAAVLPAAPASLASVLPISTPELTPGSVEARRLGLPGMQPIFLLGNDPLSRRWLDERKESLRQLRAVGLVVNIEDEAAFGELQTLAGDIELLPVSGSDLAKRLGLQHYPVFISEKGIEQ
;
A
#
# COMPACT_ATOMS: atom_id res chain seq x y z
N MET A 1 11.08 88.34 5.98
CA MET A 1 10.89 88.06 4.55
C MET A 1 11.92 87.00 4.18
N LYS A 2 11.53 85.72 4.21
CA LYS A 2 11.05 84.91 3.07
C LYS A 2 12.20 84.34 2.23
N SER A 3 12.63 83.16 2.69
CA SER A 3 13.04 81.93 1.97
C SER A 3 13.15 81.97 0.45
N ILE A 4 14.23 81.37 -0.10
CA ILE A 4 14.21 80.66 -1.40
C ILE A 4 15.40 79.67 -1.57
N TYR A 5 15.01 78.39 -1.74
CA TYR A 5 15.50 77.20 -2.49
C TYR A 5 17.01 76.85 -2.62
N LEU A 6 17.45 75.64 -2.24
CA LEU A 6 17.25 74.25 -2.76
C LEU A 6 18.28 73.88 -3.86
N LEU A 7 19.19 72.96 -3.55
CA LEU A 7 19.73 71.91 -4.45
C LEU A 7 20.60 71.00 -3.56
N GLY A 8 20.21 69.77 -3.26
CA GLY A 8 20.31 68.63 -4.16
C GLY A 8 21.54 67.80 -3.77
N LEU A 9 21.41 66.93 -2.75
CA LEU A 9 22.49 66.01 -2.36
C LEU A 9 22.15 64.60 -2.87
N CYS A 10 22.93 64.21 -3.86
CA CYS A 10 22.85 63.00 -4.66
C CYS A 10 23.00 61.73 -3.82
N CYS A 11 22.18 60.73 -4.15
CA CYS A 11 22.25 59.36 -3.63
C CYS A 11 23.64 58.76 -3.85
N LEU A 12 24.31 58.30 -2.78
CA LEU A 12 25.44 57.38 -2.86
C LEU A 12 24.99 56.03 -2.28
N PHE A 13 24.35 55.22 -3.11
CA PHE A 13 24.22 53.79 -2.84
C PHE A 13 25.58 53.14 -3.12
N GLY A 14 26.29 52.76 -2.05
CA GLY A 14 27.49 51.95 -2.17
C GLY A 14 27.13 50.58 -2.73
N ASN A 15 27.59 50.27 -3.93
CA ASN A 15 27.52 48.92 -4.47
C ASN A 15 28.50 48.05 -3.67
N ALA A 16 28.00 47.25 -2.74
CA ALA A 16 28.75 46.17 -2.14
C ALA A 16 28.93 45.07 -3.19
N HIS A 17 30.07 45.05 -3.88
CA HIS A 17 30.40 44.01 -4.83
C HIS A 17 30.89 42.79 -4.03
N ALA A 18 30.00 41.84 -3.75
CA ALA A 18 30.36 40.56 -3.19
C ALA A 18 31.07 39.73 -4.28
N GLY A 19 32.38 39.91 -4.40
CA GLY A 19 33.22 39.04 -5.22
C GLY A 19 33.30 37.65 -4.58
N LEU A 20 32.78 36.64 -5.28
CA LEU A 20 32.92 35.25 -4.87
C LEU A 20 34.42 34.88 -4.90
N ASN A 21 35.00 34.63 -3.73
CA ASN A 21 36.31 34.01 -3.64
C ASN A 21 36.13 32.50 -3.85
N VAL A 22 36.48 32.00 -5.02
CA VAL A 22 36.49 30.56 -5.30
C VAL A 22 37.67 29.95 -4.56
N ILE A 23 37.39 29.21 -3.50
CA ILE A 23 38.40 28.72 -2.54
C ILE A 23 39.16 27.52 -3.13
N ALA A 24 38.53 26.72 -3.98
CA ALA A 24 39.15 25.73 -4.84
C ALA A 24 38.14 25.27 -5.92
N ASP A 25 38.62 25.05 -7.15
CA ASP A 25 37.90 24.29 -8.18
C ASP A 25 38.49 22.88 -8.19
N LEU A 26 37.85 21.96 -7.47
CA LEU A 26 38.31 20.57 -7.32
C LEU A 26 37.58 19.61 -8.27
N GLY A 27 36.80 20.15 -9.21
CA GLY A 27 36.25 19.38 -10.32
C GLY A 27 37.33 19.10 -11.38
N GLY A 28 37.15 18.06 -12.17
CA GLY A 28 38.08 17.72 -13.26
C GLY A 28 38.05 16.24 -13.63
N GLU A 29 37.71 15.38 -12.67
CA GLU A 29 37.51 13.97 -12.95
C GLU A 29 36.09 13.73 -13.48
N PRO A 30 35.94 13.10 -14.64
CA PRO A 30 34.62 12.79 -15.19
C PRO A 30 33.92 11.80 -14.26
N ALA A 31 32.72 12.15 -13.83
CA ALA A 31 31.88 11.26 -13.03
C ALA A 31 31.29 10.08 -13.85
N ALA A 32 31.68 9.94 -15.13
CA ALA A 32 31.21 8.90 -16.05
C ALA A 32 31.20 7.48 -15.45
N PRO A 33 32.22 7.01 -14.69
CA PRO A 33 32.21 5.67 -14.11
C PRO A 33 31.06 5.42 -13.12
N TYR A 34 30.52 6.47 -12.49
CA TYR A 34 29.39 6.37 -11.57
C TYR A 34 28.04 6.33 -12.29
N PHE A 35 28.00 6.65 -13.59
CA PHE A 35 26.80 6.65 -14.41
C PHE A 35 26.68 5.43 -15.33
N ASP A 36 27.73 4.61 -15.50
CA ASP A 36 27.71 3.42 -16.37
C ASP A 36 26.59 2.43 -16.02
N GLY A 37 26.24 2.27 -14.74
CA GLY A 37 25.15 1.39 -14.31
C GLY A 37 23.74 1.96 -14.44
N ILE A 38 23.61 3.25 -14.78
CA ILE A 38 22.32 3.97 -14.87
C ILE A 38 22.05 4.44 -16.31
N ASN A 39 23.11 4.71 -17.08
CA ASN A 39 23.00 5.18 -18.45
C ASN A 39 22.73 4.00 -19.38
N ASN A 40 21.57 3.98 -20.03
CA ASN A 40 21.14 2.91 -20.94
C ASN A 40 21.81 3.03 -22.34
N GLN A 41 23.02 3.59 -22.40
CA GLN A 41 23.76 3.77 -23.64
C GLN A 41 24.80 2.65 -23.77
N PRO A 42 24.87 1.99 -24.93
CA PRO A 42 25.86 0.94 -25.17
C PRO A 42 27.26 1.55 -25.21
N ASN A 43 28.11 1.19 -24.25
CA ASN A 43 29.52 1.58 -24.18
C ASN A 43 30.41 0.40 -24.61
N GLU A 44 31.61 0.69 -25.14
CA GLU A 44 32.60 -0.28 -25.65
C GLU A 44 33.15 -1.28 -24.61
N PHE A 45 32.72 -1.18 -23.34
CA PHE A 45 33.03 -2.13 -22.26
C PHE A 45 31.82 -3.00 -21.87
N GLU A 46 30.91 -3.28 -22.80
CA GLU A 46 29.96 -4.40 -22.64
C GLU A 46 30.77 -5.67 -22.28
N SER A 47 30.60 -6.15 -21.04
CA SER A 47 31.19 -7.41 -20.61
C SER A 47 30.71 -8.52 -21.56
N PRO A 48 31.59 -9.43 -22.02
CA PRO A 48 31.24 -10.48 -22.98
C PRO A 48 30.24 -11.52 -22.43
N ASN A 49 29.86 -11.40 -21.15
CA ASN A 49 28.73 -12.10 -20.58
C ASN A 49 27.56 -11.14 -20.43
N PRO A 50 26.46 -11.33 -21.19
CA PRO A 50 25.18 -10.78 -20.79
C PRO A 50 24.88 -11.29 -19.37
N PRO A 51 24.46 -10.44 -18.42
CA PRO A 51 23.83 -10.96 -17.21
C PRO A 51 22.66 -11.83 -17.65
N GLU A 52 22.78 -13.11 -17.34
CA GLU A 52 21.81 -14.15 -17.59
C GLU A 52 20.45 -13.71 -17.03
N ALA A 53 19.48 -13.65 -17.95
CA ALA A 53 18.08 -13.31 -17.73
C ALA A 53 17.82 -11.93 -17.10
N ALA A 54 17.30 -11.03 -17.94
CA ALA A 54 16.36 -10.03 -17.51
C ALA A 54 15.41 -10.65 -16.48
N VAL A 55 15.46 -10.16 -15.24
CA VAL A 55 14.47 -10.46 -14.22
C VAL A 55 13.17 -9.89 -14.77
N LEU A 56 12.40 -10.74 -15.47
CA LEU A 56 11.04 -10.40 -15.86
C LEU A 56 10.33 -9.96 -14.57
N PRO A 57 9.57 -8.85 -14.58
CA PRO A 57 8.72 -8.55 -13.43
C PRO A 57 7.87 -9.79 -13.16
N ALA A 58 7.93 -10.28 -11.92
CA ALA A 58 7.21 -11.48 -11.52
C ALA A 58 5.76 -11.36 -12.01
N ALA A 59 5.32 -12.32 -12.84
CA ALA A 59 3.94 -12.39 -13.27
C ALA A 59 3.02 -12.27 -12.03
N PRO A 60 1.87 -11.58 -12.12
CA PRO A 60 0.95 -11.50 -11.00
C PRO A 60 0.67 -12.92 -10.48
N ALA A 61 0.90 -13.14 -9.19
CA ALA A 61 0.73 -14.43 -8.55
C ALA A 61 -0.66 -14.97 -8.88
N SER A 62 -0.74 -16.15 -9.49
CA SER A 62 -2.02 -16.81 -9.77
C SER A 62 -2.68 -17.23 -8.46
N LEU A 63 -4.02 -17.37 -8.44
CA LEU A 63 -4.74 -17.85 -7.27
C LEU A 63 -4.19 -19.21 -6.78
N ALA A 64 -3.88 -20.12 -7.70
CA ALA A 64 -3.21 -21.40 -7.44
C ALA A 64 -1.87 -21.26 -6.68
N SER A 65 -1.17 -20.14 -6.81
CA SER A 65 0.11 -19.91 -6.14
C SER A 65 -0.02 -19.42 -4.69
N VAL A 66 -1.21 -18.97 -4.28
CA VAL A 66 -1.48 -18.47 -2.92
C VAL A 66 -2.35 -19.40 -2.08
N LEU A 67 -2.95 -20.43 -2.68
CA LEU A 67 -3.74 -21.44 -1.98
C LEU A 67 -2.88 -22.67 -1.59
N PRO A 68 -3.25 -23.41 -0.53
CA PRO A 68 -4.35 -23.14 0.40
C PRO A 68 -4.03 -21.99 1.36
N ILE A 69 -5.06 -21.24 1.76
CA ILE A 69 -4.94 -20.25 2.83
C ILE A 69 -5.48 -20.88 4.11
N SER A 70 -4.67 -20.86 5.17
CA SER A 70 -5.09 -21.25 6.50
C SER A 70 -4.58 -20.25 7.53
N THR A 71 -5.46 -19.85 8.44
CA THR A 71 -5.15 -18.92 9.54
C THR A 71 -5.35 -19.65 10.87
N PRO A 72 -4.30 -20.25 11.45
CA PRO A 72 -4.43 -21.14 12.61
C PRO A 72 -4.96 -20.45 13.88
N GLU A 73 -4.85 -19.12 13.96
CA GLU A 73 -5.38 -18.33 15.07
C GLU A 73 -6.91 -18.18 15.02
N LEU A 74 -7.55 -18.52 13.90
CA LEU A 74 -8.96 -18.26 13.64
C LEU A 74 -9.73 -19.55 13.40
N THR A 75 -10.87 -19.69 14.08
CA THR A 75 -11.78 -20.85 13.93
C THR A 75 -13.21 -20.40 13.66
N PRO A 76 -14.05 -21.18 12.98
CA PRO A 76 -15.47 -20.86 12.86
C PRO A 76 -16.11 -20.77 14.25
N GLY A 77 -16.81 -19.68 14.55
CA GLY A 77 -17.41 -19.47 15.86
C GLY A 77 -18.12 -18.13 16.03
N SER A 78 -18.63 -17.90 17.24
CA SER A 78 -19.25 -16.62 17.58
C SER A 78 -18.21 -15.58 17.96
N VAL A 79 -18.42 -14.33 17.55
CA VAL A 79 -17.54 -13.20 17.84
C VAL A 79 -18.26 -12.17 18.70
N GLU A 80 -17.69 -11.90 19.87
CA GLU A 80 -18.16 -10.84 20.78
C GLU A 80 -17.97 -9.45 20.15
N ALA A 81 -19.04 -8.68 20.11
CA ALA A 81 -19.01 -7.33 19.57
C ALA A 81 -18.16 -6.40 20.46
N ARG A 82 -17.26 -5.64 19.84
CA ARG A 82 -16.39 -4.68 20.53
C ARG A 82 -16.32 -3.38 19.77
N ARG A 83 -16.53 -2.26 20.48
CA ARG A 83 -16.28 -0.93 19.93
C ARG A 83 -14.77 -0.73 19.77
N LEU A 84 -14.37 -0.26 18.58
CA LEU A 84 -13.02 0.21 18.30
C LEU A 84 -13.12 1.61 17.71
N GLY A 85 -12.09 2.43 17.90
CA GLY A 85 -11.98 3.73 17.25
C GLY A 85 -11.04 3.61 16.05
N LEU A 86 -11.58 3.28 14.88
CA LEU A 86 -10.81 3.09 13.65
C LEU A 86 -11.23 4.11 12.57
N PRO A 87 -11.07 5.42 12.80
CA PRO A 87 -11.56 6.45 11.88
C PRO A 87 -10.87 6.34 10.51
N GLY A 88 -11.66 6.44 9.45
CA GLY A 88 -11.20 6.34 8.06
C GLY A 88 -10.90 4.91 7.58
N MET A 89 -11.18 3.89 8.39
CA MET A 89 -10.95 2.50 8.01
C MET A 89 -11.95 2.03 6.94
N GLN A 90 -11.43 1.43 5.88
CA GLN A 90 -12.23 0.69 4.90
C GLN A 90 -12.92 -0.50 5.59
N PRO A 91 -14.26 -0.65 5.51
CA PRO A 91 -14.95 -1.79 6.08
C PRO A 91 -14.47 -3.10 5.44
N ILE A 92 -14.21 -4.10 6.28
CA ILE A 92 -13.80 -5.44 5.86
C ILE A 92 -14.59 -6.50 6.63
N PHE A 93 -14.66 -7.71 6.09
CA PHE A 93 -15.13 -8.87 6.83
C PHE A 93 -14.19 -10.06 6.62
N LEU A 94 -14.12 -10.95 7.60
CA LEU A 94 -13.35 -12.18 7.53
C LEU A 94 -14.32 -13.36 7.49
N LEU A 95 -14.07 -14.30 6.58
CA LEU A 95 -14.83 -15.55 6.51
C LEU A 95 -13.94 -16.69 6.00
N GLY A 96 -14.41 -17.92 6.15
CA GLY A 96 -13.80 -19.11 5.56
C GLY A 96 -14.79 -19.87 4.67
N ASN A 97 -14.39 -21.05 4.22
CA ASN A 97 -15.24 -21.92 3.39
C ASN A 97 -16.26 -22.79 4.16
N ASP A 98 -16.46 -22.54 5.45
CA ASP A 98 -17.29 -23.38 6.29
C ASP A 98 -18.79 -22.99 6.25
N PRO A 99 -19.71 -23.86 6.72
CA PRO A 99 -21.15 -23.60 6.68
C PRO A 99 -21.62 -22.40 7.53
N LEU A 100 -20.90 -22.01 8.59
CA LEU A 100 -21.25 -20.81 9.36
C LEU A 100 -20.96 -19.56 8.54
N SER A 101 -19.76 -19.48 7.95
CA SER A 101 -19.36 -18.40 7.05
C SER A 101 -20.29 -18.22 5.85
N ARG A 102 -20.68 -19.32 5.18
CA ARG A 102 -21.58 -19.26 4.02
C ARG A 102 -22.97 -18.71 4.39
N ARG A 103 -23.56 -19.18 5.49
CA ARG A 103 -24.85 -18.67 5.98
C ARG A 103 -24.78 -17.20 6.37
N TRP A 104 -23.72 -16.84 7.10
CA TRP A 104 -23.49 -15.46 7.52
C TRP A 104 -23.35 -14.49 6.33
N LEU A 105 -22.63 -14.90 5.28
CA LEU A 105 -22.47 -14.11 4.06
C LEU A 105 -23.81 -13.93 3.34
N ASP A 106 -24.62 -14.99 3.22
CA ASP A 106 -25.94 -14.94 2.59
C ASP A 106 -26.89 -13.97 3.33
N GLU A 107 -26.95 -14.08 4.65
CA GLU A 107 -27.79 -13.24 5.52
C GLU A 107 -27.39 -11.75 5.48
N ARG A 108 -26.11 -11.44 5.26
CA ARG A 108 -25.57 -10.07 5.38
C ARG A 108 -25.14 -9.44 4.07
N LYS A 109 -25.27 -10.16 2.96
CA LYS A 109 -24.80 -9.77 1.63
C LYS A 109 -25.19 -8.33 1.27
N GLU A 110 -26.46 -7.97 1.44
CA GLU A 110 -26.94 -6.64 1.07
C GLU A 110 -26.29 -5.53 1.91
N SER A 111 -26.12 -5.75 3.21
CA SER A 111 -25.48 -4.79 4.12
C SER A 111 -23.99 -4.63 3.79
N LEU A 112 -23.28 -5.74 3.57
CA LEU A 112 -21.86 -5.73 3.20
C LEU A 112 -21.63 -4.98 1.88
N ARG A 113 -22.51 -5.19 0.90
CA ARG A 113 -22.49 -4.47 -0.38
C ARG A 113 -22.73 -2.97 -0.20
N GLN A 114 -23.75 -2.57 0.57
CA GLN A 114 -24.06 -1.16 0.82
C GLN A 114 -22.91 -0.42 1.52
N LEU A 115 -22.24 -1.11 2.44
CA LEU A 115 -21.06 -0.60 3.15
C LEU A 115 -19.78 -0.66 2.31
N ARG A 116 -19.86 -1.20 1.08
CA ARG A 116 -18.72 -1.47 0.18
C ARG A 116 -17.61 -2.23 0.89
N ALA A 117 -17.99 -3.21 1.71
CA ALA A 117 -17.03 -3.99 2.49
C ALA A 117 -16.25 -4.95 1.60
N VAL A 118 -14.95 -5.12 1.90
CA VAL A 118 -14.09 -6.11 1.22
C VAL A 118 -14.02 -7.39 2.06
N GLY A 119 -14.19 -8.54 1.41
CA GLY A 119 -14.14 -9.84 2.07
C GLY A 119 -12.76 -10.45 2.05
N LEU A 120 -12.27 -10.83 3.23
CA LEU A 120 -11.02 -11.55 3.41
C LEU A 120 -11.33 -13.01 3.68
N VAL A 121 -10.93 -13.89 2.76
CA VAL A 121 -11.11 -15.34 2.89
C VAL A 121 -9.89 -15.92 3.60
N VAL A 122 -10.05 -16.21 4.90
CA VAL A 122 -8.95 -16.56 5.82
C VAL A 122 -8.72 -18.05 6.00
N ASN A 123 -9.63 -18.88 5.47
CA ASN A 123 -9.51 -20.33 5.45
C ASN A 123 -10.19 -20.90 4.20
N ILE A 124 -9.40 -21.39 3.24
CA ILE A 124 -9.88 -21.89 1.95
C ILE A 124 -8.86 -22.89 1.37
N GLU A 125 -9.35 -24.03 0.89
CA GLU A 125 -8.50 -25.15 0.46
C GLU A 125 -8.04 -25.00 -0.99
N ASP A 126 -8.95 -24.65 -1.89
CA ASP A 126 -8.70 -24.70 -3.33
C ASP A 126 -9.50 -23.64 -4.11
N GLU A 127 -9.21 -23.55 -5.41
CA GLU A 127 -9.80 -22.56 -6.30
C GLU A 127 -11.30 -22.79 -6.55
N ALA A 128 -11.76 -24.05 -6.56
CA ALA A 128 -13.16 -24.36 -6.80
C ALA A 128 -14.01 -23.89 -5.62
N ALA A 129 -13.56 -24.18 -4.41
CA ALA A 129 -14.17 -23.69 -3.19
C ALA A 129 -14.20 -22.14 -3.14
N PHE A 130 -13.13 -21.48 -3.60
CA PHE A 130 -13.08 -20.03 -3.66
C PHE A 130 -14.07 -19.46 -4.69
N GLY A 131 -14.18 -20.10 -5.86
CA GLY A 131 -15.15 -19.73 -6.90
C GLY A 131 -16.61 -19.88 -6.44
N GLU A 132 -16.92 -20.89 -5.64
CA GLU A 132 -18.23 -21.03 -5.00
C GLU A 132 -18.53 -19.88 -4.04
N LEU A 133 -17.56 -19.51 -3.19
CA LEU A 133 -17.70 -18.36 -2.30
C LEU A 133 -17.87 -17.04 -3.07
N GLN A 134 -17.14 -16.85 -4.17
CA GLN A 134 -17.31 -15.68 -5.03
C GLN A 134 -18.70 -15.63 -5.65
N THR A 135 -19.23 -16.77 -6.10
CA THR A 135 -20.60 -16.85 -6.62
C THR A 135 -21.62 -16.46 -5.55
N LEU A 136 -21.42 -16.94 -4.31
CA LEU A 136 -22.25 -16.57 -3.17
C LEU A 136 -22.13 -15.08 -2.83
N ALA A 137 -20.94 -14.50 -2.90
CA ALA A 137 -20.69 -13.07 -2.65
C ALA A 137 -21.21 -12.14 -3.76
N GLY A 138 -21.38 -12.64 -4.99
CA GLY A 138 -21.80 -11.85 -6.14
C GLY A 138 -20.80 -10.76 -6.48
N ASP A 139 -21.23 -9.51 -6.38
CA ASP A 139 -20.45 -8.30 -6.70
C ASP A 139 -19.55 -7.79 -5.55
N ILE A 140 -19.57 -8.47 -4.40
CA ILE A 140 -18.65 -8.15 -3.29
C ILE A 140 -17.27 -8.72 -3.58
N GLU A 141 -16.24 -7.88 -3.49
CA GLU A 141 -14.85 -8.28 -3.66
C GLU A 141 -14.41 -9.26 -2.55
N LEU A 142 -13.88 -10.42 -2.95
CA LEU A 142 -13.28 -11.40 -2.05
C LEU A 142 -11.79 -11.57 -2.39
N LEU A 143 -10.96 -11.54 -1.35
CA LEU A 143 -9.52 -11.70 -1.44
C LEU A 143 -9.07 -12.87 -0.55
N PRO A 144 -8.34 -13.85 -1.09
CA PRO A 144 -7.76 -14.94 -0.31
C PRO A 144 -6.49 -14.42 0.37
N VAL A 145 -6.53 -14.27 1.70
CA VAL A 145 -5.42 -13.71 2.48
C VAL A 145 -5.31 -14.38 3.84
N SER A 146 -4.09 -14.51 4.36
CA SER A 146 -3.90 -14.91 5.76
C SER A 146 -4.43 -13.81 6.69
N GLY A 147 -5.27 -14.20 7.65
CA GLY A 147 -5.81 -13.31 8.68
C GLY A 147 -4.92 -13.18 9.92
N SER A 148 -3.73 -13.80 9.94
CA SER A 148 -2.95 -14.00 11.19
C SER A 148 -2.56 -12.70 11.89
N ASP A 149 -2.13 -11.68 11.14
CA ASP A 149 -1.74 -10.39 11.72
C ASP A 149 -2.96 -9.65 12.29
N LEU A 150 -4.09 -9.66 11.57
CA LEU A 150 -5.33 -9.07 12.04
C LEU A 150 -5.86 -9.79 13.29
N ALA A 151 -5.81 -11.12 13.29
CA ALA A 151 -6.21 -11.95 14.43
C ALA A 151 -5.42 -11.58 15.69
N LYS A 152 -4.09 -11.44 15.56
CA LYS A 152 -3.21 -11.06 16.67
C LYS A 152 -3.47 -9.63 17.15
N ARG A 153 -3.58 -8.67 16.23
CA ARG A 153 -3.73 -7.24 16.58
C ARG A 153 -5.06 -6.92 17.23
N LEU A 154 -6.13 -7.57 16.78
CA LEU A 154 -7.48 -7.33 17.28
C LEU A 154 -7.91 -8.33 18.37
N GLY A 155 -7.07 -9.34 18.64
CA GLY A 155 -7.41 -10.44 19.54
C GLY A 155 -8.65 -11.19 19.07
N LEU A 156 -8.71 -11.50 17.77
CA LEU A 156 -9.77 -12.31 17.18
C LEU A 156 -9.37 -13.78 17.29
N GLN A 157 -10.32 -14.60 17.71
CA GLN A 157 -10.18 -16.06 17.79
C GLN A 157 -11.16 -16.78 16.86
N HIS A 158 -12.23 -16.08 16.46
CA HIS A 158 -13.30 -16.63 15.67
C HIS A 158 -13.66 -15.77 14.46
N TYR A 159 -14.27 -16.42 13.48
CA TYR A 159 -14.91 -15.85 12.29
C TYR A 159 -16.21 -16.63 12.03
N PRO A 160 -17.14 -16.15 11.18
CA PRO A 160 -17.11 -14.92 10.39
C PRO A 160 -17.29 -13.66 11.23
N VAL A 161 -16.75 -12.53 10.77
CA VAL A 161 -16.79 -11.24 11.48
C VAL A 161 -16.72 -10.06 10.53
N PHE A 162 -17.44 -8.98 10.83
CA PHE A 162 -17.38 -7.68 10.17
C PHE A 162 -16.63 -6.66 11.03
N ILE A 163 -15.79 -5.85 10.39
CA ILE A 163 -14.94 -4.85 11.04
C ILE A 163 -15.09 -3.53 10.30
N SER A 164 -15.45 -2.49 11.04
CA SER A 164 -15.67 -1.14 10.54
C SER A 164 -15.02 -0.10 11.44
N GLU A 165 -15.16 1.17 11.06
CA GLU A 165 -14.71 2.31 11.86
C GLU A 165 -15.25 2.30 13.30
N LYS A 166 -16.43 1.70 13.49
CA LYS A 166 -17.14 1.61 14.77
C LYS A 166 -16.63 0.48 15.67
N GLY A 167 -16.00 -0.54 15.08
CA GLY A 167 -15.59 -1.73 15.79
C GLY A 167 -15.86 -3.05 15.06
N ILE A 168 -15.86 -4.11 15.86
CA ILE A 168 -16.02 -5.50 15.49
C ILE A 168 -17.45 -5.92 15.81
N GLU A 169 -18.13 -6.56 14.86
CA GLU A 169 -19.45 -7.17 15.05
C GLU A 169 -19.57 -8.43 14.19
N GLN A 170 -20.43 -9.36 14.62
CA GLN A 170 -20.82 -10.51 13.81
C GLN A 170 -22.15 -10.22 13.16
#